data_AF-A0A7V9CAK6-F1
#
_entry.id   AF-A0A7V9CAK6-F1
#
_cell.length_a   1.000
_cell.length_b   1.000
_cell.length_c   1.000
_cell.angle_alpha   90.00
_cell.angle_beta   90.00
_cell.angle_gamma   90.00
#
_symmetry.space_group_name_H-M   'P 1'
#
loop_
_entity.id
_entity.type
_entity.pdbx_description
1 polymer ?
#
loop_
_entity_poly.entity_id
_entity_poly.type
_entity_poly.pdbx_seq_one_letter_code
_entity_poly.pdbx_strand_id
1 'polypeptide(L)'
;MTEAEANKLGEYLVKEKFFDGKEKTVQVNKEGSTYQFRMVVGENFRNDQNFLNNAKTFCTELSANVFGNAPVEVHVCDERLNTLKVVKATG
;
A
#
# COMPACT_ATOMS: atom_id res chain seq x y z
N MET A 1 -11.27 -8.00 -5.27
CA MET A 1 -11.55 -6.58 -4.94
C MET A 1 -12.82 -6.19 -5.68
N THR A 2 -13.69 -5.40 -5.05
CA THR A 2 -14.91 -4.85 -5.66
C THR A 2 -14.63 -3.47 -6.28
N GLU A 3 -15.47 -3.03 -7.20
CA GLU A 3 -15.37 -1.70 -7.81
C GLU A 3 -15.42 -0.57 -6.75
N ALA A 4 -16.30 -0.72 -5.74
CA ALA A 4 -16.42 0.25 -4.66
C ALA A 4 -15.13 0.39 -3.83
N GLU A 5 -14.42 -0.71 -3.56
CA GLU A 5 -13.12 -0.68 -2.89
C GLU A 5 -12.04 -0.03 -3.76
N ALA A 6 -12.05 -0.32 -5.06
CA ALA A 6 -11.12 0.30 -6.01
C ALA A 6 -11.31 1.82 -6.10
N ASN A 7 -12.57 2.28 -6.11
CA ASN A 7 -12.90 3.70 -6.13
C ASN A 7 -12.46 4.40 -4.83
N LYS A 8 -12.79 3.82 -3.66
CA LYS A 8 -12.34 4.35 -2.36
C LYS A 8 -10.83 4.42 -2.24
N LEU A 9 -10.13 3.41 -2.76
CA LEU A 9 -8.67 3.40 -2.80
C LEU A 9 -8.15 4.56 -3.65
N GLY A 10 -8.69 4.75 -4.86
CA GLY A 10 -8.33 5.86 -5.73
C GLY A 10 -8.53 7.22 -5.05
N GLU A 11 -9.70 7.44 -4.44
CA GLU A 11 -10.02 8.66 -3.69
C GLU A 11 -9.05 8.89 -2.52
N TYR A 12 -8.74 7.85 -1.76
CA TYR A 12 -7.78 7.93 -0.65
C TYR A 12 -6.37 8.26 -1.15
N LEU A 13 -5.88 7.64 -2.21
CA LEU A 13 -4.56 7.94 -2.77
C LEU A 13 -4.44 9.38 -3.28
N VAL A 14 -5.50 9.93 -3.87
CA VAL A 14 -5.57 11.34 -4.28
C VAL A 14 -5.57 12.25 -3.05
N LYS A 15 -6.37 11.93 -2.03
CA LYS A 15 -6.47 12.72 -0.79
C LYS A 15 -5.14 12.78 -0.03
N GLU A 16 -4.45 11.66 0.10
CA GLU A 16 -3.16 11.56 0.80
C GLU A 16 -2.00 12.16 -0.02
N LYS A 17 -2.27 12.72 -1.20
CA LYS A 17 -1.26 13.24 -2.14
C LYS A 17 -0.18 12.19 -2.42
N PHE A 18 -0.58 10.92 -2.44
CA PHE A 18 0.33 9.81 -2.70
C PHE A 18 1.00 9.95 -4.07
N PHE A 19 0.35 10.64 -5.01
CA PHE A 19 0.90 11.00 -6.30
C PHE A 19 1.60 12.36 -6.23
N ASP A 20 2.92 12.34 -6.00
CA ASP A 20 3.80 13.52 -5.98
C ASP A 20 4.25 13.96 -7.40
N GLY A 21 3.42 13.70 -8.42
CA GLY A 21 3.73 14.01 -9.83
C GLY A 21 4.71 13.04 -10.50
N LYS A 22 5.15 12.00 -9.79
CA LYS A 22 5.89 10.86 -10.35
C LYS A 22 4.95 9.69 -10.62
N GLU A 23 5.16 9.01 -11.73
CA GLU A 23 4.44 7.77 -12.02
C GLU A 23 4.78 6.73 -10.94
N LYS A 24 3.75 6.15 -10.33
CA LYS A 24 3.89 5.09 -9.33
C LYS A 24 3.08 3.89 -9.79
N THR A 25 3.76 2.74 -9.89
CA THR A 25 3.09 1.48 -10.14
C THR A 25 2.67 0.87 -8.81
N VAL A 26 1.36 0.69 -8.65
CA VAL A 26 0.76 0.00 -7.50
C VAL A 26 -0.19 -1.09 -7.97
N GLN A 27 -0.28 -2.17 -7.20
CA GLN A 27 -1.19 -3.29 -7.44
C GLN A 27 -1.84 -3.69 -6.13
N VAL A 28 -3.15 -3.93 -6.14
CA VAL A 28 -3.85 -4.47 -4.97
C VAL A 28 -4.32 -5.87 -5.26
N ASN A 29 -3.84 -6.81 -4.46
CA ASN A 29 -4.30 -8.19 -4.45
C ASN A 29 -5.06 -8.48 -3.15
N LYS A 30 -5.83 -9.56 -3.16
CA LYS A 30 -6.47 -10.08 -1.94
C LYS A 30 -6.09 -11.55 -1.82
N GLU A 31 -5.45 -11.91 -0.71
CA GLU A 31 -5.09 -13.29 -0.37
C GLU A 31 -5.86 -13.69 0.89
N GLY A 32 -6.81 -14.60 0.74
CA GLY A 32 -7.75 -14.92 1.82
C GLY A 32 -8.53 -13.69 2.29
N SER A 33 -8.37 -13.34 3.57
CA SER A 33 -8.98 -12.15 4.19
C SER A 33 -8.09 -10.90 4.16
N THR A 34 -6.84 -11.01 3.73
CA THR A 34 -5.85 -9.93 3.78
C THR A 34 -5.70 -9.25 2.42
N TYR A 35 -5.71 -7.91 2.41
CA TYR A 35 -5.41 -7.10 1.24
C TYR A 35 -3.91 -6.83 1.16
N GLN A 36 -3.32 -7.08 -0.01
CA GLN A 36 -1.91 -6.86 -0.29
C GLN A 36 -1.78 -5.63 -1.19
N PHE A 37 -1.33 -4.52 -0.62
CA PHE A 37 -1.01 -3.31 -1.36
C PHE A 37 0.45 -3.36 -1.82
N ARG A 38 0.67 -3.68 -3.09
CA ARG A 38 2.00 -3.79 -3.69
C ARG A 38 2.38 -2.48 -4.33
N MET A 39 3.57 -1.97 -4.01
CA MET A 39 4.09 -0.75 -4.60
C MET A 39 5.53 -0.91 -5.06
N VAL A 40 5.81 -0.46 -6.28
CA VAL A 40 7.18 -0.34 -6.78
C VAL A 40 7.86 0.82 -6.08
N VAL A 41 9.04 0.58 -5.51
CA VAL A 41 9.85 1.64 -4.90
C VAL A 41 11.26 1.67 -5.47
N GLY A 42 11.81 2.88 -5.58
CA GLY A 42 13.22 3.09 -5.88
C GLY A 42 14.12 2.54 -4.77
N GLU A 43 15.36 2.18 -5.12
CA GLU A 43 16.29 1.50 -4.20
C GLU A 43 16.52 2.24 -2.89
N ASN A 44 16.59 3.57 -2.96
CA ASN A 44 16.81 4.46 -1.81
C ASN A 44 15.72 4.34 -0.73
N PHE A 45 14.50 3.92 -1.10
CA PHE A 45 13.37 3.81 -0.16
C PHE A 45 13.18 2.41 0.41
N ARG A 46 13.83 1.38 -0.18
CA ARG A 46 13.63 -0.03 0.21
C ARG A 46 13.98 -0.31 1.68
N ASN A 47 14.98 0.41 2.20
CA ASN A 47 15.47 0.26 3.57
C ASN A 47 15.34 1.54 4.41
N ASP A 48 14.73 2.59 3.86
CA ASP A 48 14.53 3.86 4.56
C ASP A 48 13.51 3.66 5.70
N GLN A 49 13.95 3.91 6.94
CA GLN A 49 13.09 3.65 8.11
C GLN A 49 11.90 4.60 8.16
N ASN A 50 12.04 5.83 7.68
CA ASN A 50 10.93 6.79 7.64
C ASN A 50 9.84 6.31 6.68
N PHE A 51 10.24 5.88 5.47
CA PHE A 51 9.35 5.27 4.50
C PHE A 51 8.66 4.02 5.07
N LEU A 52 9.40 3.12 5.71
CA LEU A 52 8.83 1.90 6.29
C LEU A 52 7.86 2.20 7.43
N ASN A 53 8.13 3.21 8.26
CA ASN A 53 7.21 3.63 9.31
C ASN A 53 5.96 4.28 8.73
N ASN A 54 6.09 5.13 7.70
CA ASN A 54 4.95 5.68 6.99
C ASN A 54 4.11 4.59 6.32
N ALA A 55 4.75 3.57 5.72
CA ALA A 55 4.07 2.42 5.14
C ALA A 55 3.27 1.61 6.18
N LYS A 56 3.73 1.53 7.43
CA LYS A 56 2.95 0.92 8.53
C LYS A 56 1.70 1.73 8.85
N THR A 57 1.84 3.05 9.03
CA THR A 57 0.69 3.95 9.25
C THR A 57 -0.31 3.84 8.10
N PHE A 58 0.20 3.80 6.87
CA PHE A 58 -0.60 3.63 5.67
C PHE A 58 -1.37 2.31 5.62
N CYS A 59 -0.79 1.21 6.12
CA CYS A 59 -1.51 -0.07 6.27
C CYS A 59 -2.74 0.09 7.17
N THR A 60 -2.56 0.72 8.33
CA THR A 60 -3.64 0.96 9.30
C THR A 60 -4.74 1.84 8.71
N GLU A 61 -4.36 2.91 8.02
CA GLU A 61 -5.31 3.82 7.39
C GLU A 61 -6.07 3.19 6.22
N LEU A 62 -5.40 2.43 5.36
CA LEU A 62 -6.06 1.68 4.29
C LEU A 62 -7.06 0.67 4.85
N SER A 63 -6.69 -0.02 5.93
CA SER A 63 -7.58 -0.97 6.60
C SER A 63 -8.86 -0.26 7.07
N ALA A 64 -8.71 0.81 7.85
CA ALA A 64 -9.84 1.51 8.44
C ALA A 64 -10.71 2.28 7.42
N ASN A 65 -10.08 2.97 6.47
CA ASN A 65 -10.76 3.92 5.59
C ASN A 65 -11.22 3.30 4.26
N VAL A 66 -10.54 2.27 3.76
CA VAL A 66 -10.80 1.70 2.43
C VAL A 66 -11.40 0.30 2.54
N PHE A 67 -10.78 -0.58 3.33
CA PHE A 67 -11.10 -2.01 3.36
C PHE A 67 -11.96 -2.45 4.55
N GLY A 68 -12.59 -1.51 5.26
CA GLY A 68 -13.56 -1.83 6.31
C GLY A 68 -12.99 -2.62 7.48
N ASN A 69 -11.79 -2.26 7.94
CA ASN A 69 -11.00 -2.93 8.98
C ASN A 69 -10.48 -4.33 8.60
N ALA A 70 -10.49 -4.69 7.31
CA ALA A 70 -9.81 -5.91 6.86
C ALA A 70 -8.28 -5.77 7.00
N PRO A 71 -7.53 -6.84 7.31
CA PRO A 71 -6.08 -6.78 7.39
C PRO A 71 -5.45 -6.29 6.08
N VAL A 72 -4.46 -5.40 6.18
CA VAL A 72 -3.72 -4.85 5.04
C VAL A 72 -2.23 -5.03 5.26
N GLU A 73 -1.53 -5.44 4.21
CA GLU A 73 -0.08 -5.52 4.16
C GLU A 73 0.44 -4.72 2.96
N VAL A 74 1.47 -3.91 3.17
CA VAL A 74 2.17 -3.20 2.11
C VAL A 74 3.39 -4.02 1.67
N HIS A 75 3.40 -4.39 0.40
CA HIS A 75 4.53 -5.08 -0.23
C HIS A 75 5.39 -4.05 -0.96
N VAL A 76 6.58 -3.84 -0.42
CA VAL A 76 7.63 -3.04 -1.04
C VAL A 76 8.27 -3.88 -2.15
N CYS A 77 8.11 -3.46 -3.39
CA CYS A 77 8.50 -4.22 -4.58
C CYS A 77 9.60 -3.55 -5.40
N ASP A 78 10.30 -4.36 -6.21
CA ASP A 78 11.13 -3.88 -7.31
C ASP A 78 10.28 -3.43 -8.52
N GLU A 79 10.94 -2.95 -9.58
CA GLU A 79 10.29 -2.48 -10.82
C GLU A 79 9.50 -3.57 -11.57
N ARG A 80 9.71 -4.84 -11.21
CA ARG A 80 9.02 -6.00 -11.79
C ARG A 80 7.92 -6.52 -10.86
N LEU A 81 7.54 -5.77 -9.82
CA LEU A 81 6.56 -6.14 -8.79
C LEU A 81 6.95 -7.38 -7.96
N ASN A 82 8.24 -7.76 -7.93
CA ASN A 82 8.71 -8.77 -7.00
C ASN A 82 8.76 -8.16 -5.60
N THR A 83 8.10 -8.82 -4.66
CA THR A 83 8.11 -8.37 -3.26
C THR A 83 9.51 -8.54 -2.68
N LEU A 84 10.10 -7.42 -2.27
CA LEU A 84 11.38 -7.39 -1.55
C LEU A 84 11.15 -7.40 -0.04
N LYS A 85 10.08 -6.74 0.43
CA LYS A 85 9.73 -6.63 1.85
C LYS A 85 8.23 -6.50 2.04
N VAL A 86 7.73 -7.10 3.12
CA VAL A 86 6.34 -6.96 3.55
C VAL A 86 6.30 -6.12 4.83
N VAL A 87 5.46 -5.09 4.82
CA VAL A 87 5.17 -4.22 5.95
C VAL A 87 3.73 -4.47 6.37
N LYS A 88 3.51 -4.70 7.66
CA LYS A 88 2.18 -4.93 8.23
C LYS A 88 1.89 -3.85 9.26
N ALA A 89 0.61 -3.51 9.43
CA ALA A 89 0.19 -2.75 10.60
C ALA A 89 0.56 -3.53 11.86
N THR A 90 1.32 -2.93 12.77
CA THR A 90 1.47 -3.47 14.13
C THR A 90 0.17 -3.18 14.87
N GLY A 91 -0.52 -4.25 15.31
CA GLY A 91 -1.63 -4.14 16.26
C GLY A 91 -1.17 -3.70 17.64
#